data_AF-A0A943XJE9-F1
#
_entry.id   AF-A0A943XJE9-F1
#
_cell.length_a   1.000
_cell.length_b   1.000
_cell.length_c   1.000
_cell.angle_alpha   90.00
_cell.angle_beta   90.00
_cell.angle_gamma   90.00
#
_symmetry.space_group_name_H-M   'P 1'
#
loop_
_entity.id
_entity.type
_entity.pdbx_description
1 polymer ?
#
loop_
_entity_poly.entity_id
_entity_poly.type
_entity_poly.pdbx_seq_one_letter_code
_entity_poly.pdbx_strand_id
1 'polypeptide(L)' 'MSENKTSAAQLRASRAYEKRNDRINIVFPAGTRERMDRLGIEKPGTFIKEVIAAELEKMEKYQKK' A
#
# COMPACT_ATOMS: atom_id res chain seq x y z
N MET A 1 -13.55 31.21 6.03
CA MET A 1 -12.49 30.35 5.46
C MET A 1 -11.71 29.81 6.64
N SER A 2 -11.99 28.57 7.06
CA SER A 2 -11.34 27.94 8.22
C SER A 2 -9.83 27.85 7.99
N GLU A 3 -9.04 28.44 8.89
CA GLU A 3 -7.58 28.38 8.86
C GLU A 3 -7.12 26.93 8.72
N ASN A 4 -6.29 26.67 7.71
CA ASN A 4 -5.60 25.39 7.59
C ASN A 4 -4.72 25.23 8.82
N LYS A 5 -5.11 24.35 9.76
CA LYS A 5 -4.35 24.01 10.98
C LYS A 5 -2.98 23.34 10.69
N THR A 6 -2.65 23.16 9.42
CA THR A 6 -1.51 22.39 8.92
C THR A 6 -0.48 23.33 8.32
N SER A 7 0.76 23.27 8.79
CA SER A 7 1.80 24.19 8.34
C SER A 7 2.13 23.98 6.85
N ALA A 8 2.61 25.03 6.18
CA ALA A 8 3.02 24.94 4.77
C ALA A 8 4.10 23.88 4.51
N ALA A 9 4.86 23.49 5.54
CA ALA A 9 5.84 22.41 5.48
C ALA A 9 5.17 21.03 5.50
N GLN A 10 4.14 20.82 6.32
CA GLN A 10 3.37 19.58 6.37
C GLN A 10 2.59 19.34 5.07
N LEU A 11 2.03 20.40 4.48
CA LEU A 11 1.37 20.33 3.16
C LEU A 11 2.35 19.92 2.04
N ARG A 12 3.56 20.47 2.04
CA ARG A 12 4.61 20.10 1.07
C ARG A 12 5.07 18.66 1.24
N ALA A 13 5.25 18.20 2.48
CA ALA A 13 5.61 16.82 2.79
C ALA A 13 4.52 15.83 2.33
N SER A 14 3.24 16.14 2.58
CA SER A 14 2.12 15.31 2.11
C SER A 14 2.08 15.20 0.59
N ARG A 15 2.20 16.32 -0.13
CA ARG A 15 2.22 16.34 -1.61
C ARG A 15 3.41 15.59 -2.19
N ALA A 16 4.59 15.70 -1.58
CA ALA A 16 5.77 14.97 -2.01
C ALA A 16 5.62 13.46 -1.78
N TYR A 17 4.96 13.06 -0.69
CA TYR A 17 4.64 11.67 -0.40
C TYR A 17 3.61 11.11 -1.39
N GLU A 18 2.55 11.85 -1.69
CA GLU A 18 1.54 11.47 -2.70
C GLU A 18 2.16 11.29 -4.09
N LYS A 19 3.06 12.19 -4.51
CA LYS A 19 3.72 12.09 -5.83
C LYS A 19 4.64 10.87 -5.98
N ARG A 20 5.14 10.30 -4.87
CA ARG A 20 6.06 9.16 -4.89
C ARG A 20 5.37 7.81 -4.66
N ASN A 21 4.09 7.81 -4.31
CA ASN A 21 3.38 6.59 -3.92
C ASN A 21 2.06 6.48 -4.68
N ASP A 22 1.88 5.38 -5.40
CA ASP A 22 0.59 5.03 -5.98
C ASP A 22 -0.32 4.41 -4.91
N ARG A 23 -1.54 4.94 -4.78
CA ARG A 23 -2.55 4.41 -3.86
C ARG A 23 -3.55 3.54 -4.61
N ILE A 24 -3.58 2.25 -4.28
CA ILE A 24 -4.54 1.30 -4.80
C ILE A 24 -5.52 0.94 -3.67
N ASN A 25 -6.80 1.25 -3.84
CA ASN A 25 -7.85 0.85 -2.90
C ASN A 25 -8.38 -0.53 -3.29
N ILE A 26 -8.26 -1.52 -2.40
CA ILE A 26 -8.63 -2.91 -2.65
C ILE A 26 -9.59 -3.37 -1.54
N VAL A 27 -10.66 -4.07 -1.92
CA VAL A 27 -11.58 -4.72 -0.98
C VAL A 27 -11.33 -6.22 -1.02
N PHE A 28 -11.08 -6.81 0.15
CA PHE A 28 -10.92 -8.25 0.29
C PHE A 28 -12.23 -8.93 0.74
N PRO A 29 -12.44 -10.22 0.42
CA PRO A 29 -13.54 -10.99 0.98
C PRO A 29 -13.54 -10.97 2.51
N ALA A 30 -14.74 -11.06 3.11
CA ALA A 30 -14.88 -11.22 4.55
C ALA A 30 -14.09 -12.44 5.05
N GLY A 31 -13.50 -12.37 6.25
CA GLY A 31 -12.66 -13.44 6.78
C GLY A 31 -11.18 -13.35 6.41
N THR A 32 -10.79 -12.44 5.51
CA THR A 32 -9.39 -12.34 5.04
C THR A 32 -8.43 -11.95 6.15
N ARG A 33 -8.83 -11.04 7.04
CA ARG A 33 -7.97 -10.61 8.15
C ARG A 33 -7.79 -11.73 9.18
N GLU A 34 -8.85 -12.46 9.48
CA GLU A 34 -8.84 -13.61 10.37
C GLU A 34 -7.99 -14.75 9.79
N ARG A 35 -8.01 -14.93 8.46
CA ARG A 35 -7.12 -15.88 7.77
C ARG A 35 -5.66 -15.47 7.91
N MET A 36 -5.34 -14.19 7.74
CA MET A 36 -3.98 -13.67 7.90
C MET A 36 -3.47 -13.87 9.33
N ASP A 37 -4.31 -13.57 10.32
CA ASP A 37 -4.01 -13.74 11.74
C ASP A 37 -3.70 -15.21 12.09
N ARG A 38 -4.54 -16.16 11.63
CA ARG A 38 -4.30 -17.60 11.80
C ARG A 38 -2.99 -18.10 11.18
N LEU A 39 -2.45 -17.39 10.19
CA LEU A 39 -1.19 -17.71 9.53
C LEU A 39 0.01 -17.00 10.16
N GLY A 40 -0.19 -16.28 11.27
CA GLY A 40 0.87 -15.52 11.96
C GLY A 40 1.26 -14.23 11.24
N ILE A 41 0.41 -13.71 10.36
CA ILE A 41 0.69 -12.46 9.63
C ILE A 41 0.22 -11.28 10.49
N GLU A 42 1.14 -10.76 11.30
CA GLU A 42 0.88 -9.63 12.20
C GLU A 42 0.68 -8.30 11.46
N LYS A 43 1.29 -8.16 10.28
CA LYS A 43 1.28 -6.93 9.47
C LYS A 43 0.70 -7.18 8.07
N PRO A 44 -0.64 -7.29 7.93
CA PRO A 44 -1.32 -7.50 6.65
C PRO A 44 -0.87 -6.55 5.54
N GLY A 45 -0.69 -5.25 5.85
CA GLY A 45 -0.30 -4.26 4.86
C GLY A 45 1.12 -4.46 4.31
N THR A 46 2.06 -4.96 5.13
CA THR A 46 3.41 -5.29 4.67
C THR A 46 3.37 -6.56 3.82
N PHE A 47 2.70 -7.59 4.31
CA PHE A 47 2.53 -8.85 3.59
C PHE A 47 1.93 -8.65 2.19
N ILE A 48 0.86 -7.87 2.07
CA ILE A 48 0.22 -7.58 0.78
C ILE A 48 1.21 -6.90 -0.19
N LYS A 49 2.00 -5.93 0.29
CA LYS A 49 2.99 -5.24 -0.55
C LYS A 49 4.07 -6.19 -1.06
N GLU A 50 4.58 -7.06 -0.20
CA GLU A 50 5.61 -8.04 -0.54
C GLU A 50 5.10 -9.06 -1.56
N VAL A 51 3.89 -9.57 -1.36
CA VAL A 51 3.24 -10.51 -2.28
C VAL A 51 3.02 -9.88 -3.65
N ILE A 52 2.52 -8.64 -3.70
CA ILE A 52 2.30 -7.92 -4.96
C ILE A 52 3.63 -7.68 -5.68
N ALA A 53 4.66 -7.20 -4.97
CA ALA A 53 5.98 -6.96 -5.57
C ALA A 53 6.59 -8.24 -6.15
N ALA A 54 6.55 -9.34 -5.38
CA ALA A 54 7.07 -10.63 -5.84
C ALA A 54 6.31 -11.18 -7.06
N GLU A 55 5.00 -10.96 -7.14
CA GLU A 55 4.20 -11.41 -8.28
C GLU A 55 4.45 -10.56 -9.53
N LEU A 56 4.58 -9.23 -9.38
CA LEU A 56 4.96 -8.34 -10.47
C LEU A 56 6.34 -8.70 -11.02
N GLU A 57 7.34 -8.93 -10.17
CA GLU A 57 8.68 -9.34 -10.60
C GLU A 57 8.66 -10.65 -11.40
N LYS A 58 7.81 -11.61 -11.02
CA LYS A 58 7.63 -12.85 -11.81
C LYS A 58 7.03 -12.52 -13.17
N MET A 59 5.95 -11.75 -13.22
CA MET A 59 5.27 -11.38 -14.48
C MET A 59 6.22 -10.62 -15.42
N GLU A 60 7.01 -9.69 -14.91
CA GLU A 60 8.03 -8.97 -15.68
C GLU A 60 9.11 -9.89 -16.24
N LYS A 61 9.53 -10.91 -15.48
CA LYS A 61 10.47 -11.94 -15.97
C LYS A 61 9.87 -12.76 -17.11
N TYR A 62 8.57 -13.05 -17.08
CA TYR A 62 7.89 -13.78 -18.15
C TYR A 62 7.58 -12.91 -19.38
N GLN A 63 7.38 -11.60 -19.21
CA GLN A 63 7.18 -10.65 -20.32
C GLN A 63 8.46 -10.25 -21.05
N LYS A 64 9.64 -10.45 -20.45
CA LYS A 64 10.95 -10.24 -21.11
C LYS A 64 11.32 -11.33 -22.13
N LYS A 65 10.35 -12.12 -22.61
CA LYS A 65 10.51 -13.10 -23.69
C LYS A 65 9.81 -12.66 -24.95
#